data_AF-A0AA35K2U3-F1
#
_entry.id   AF-A0AA35K2U3-F1
#
_cell.length_a   1.000
_cell.length_b   1.000
_cell.length_c   1.000
_cell.angle_alpha   90.00
_cell.angle_beta   90.00
_cell.angle_gamma   90.00
#
_symmetry.space_group_name_H-M   'P 1'
#
loop_
_entity.id
_entity.type
_entity.pdbx_description
1 polymer ?
#
loop_
_entity_poly.entity_id
_entity_poly.type
_entity_poly.pdbx_seq_one_letter_code
_entity_poly.pdbx_strand_id
1 'polypeptide(L)'
;MLLGIPSDSFVHGEVEVVFLSRNATSLIHPLDQGVIRCFKVAHLKLTFSRLINTMDADPVLGLTARWKSFSNAHCITDIKQALGATNHG
;
A
#
# COMPACT_ATOMS: atom_id res chain seq x y z
N MET A 1 3.73 23.14 9.47
CA MET A 1 3.21 24.52 9.41
C MET A 1 2.44 24.65 8.09
N LEU A 2 1.11 24.55 8.14
CA LEU A 2 0.25 24.84 6.98
C LEU A 2 -0.53 26.10 7.34
N LEU A 3 -0.19 27.20 6.66
CA LEU A 3 -0.84 28.50 6.77
C LEU A 3 -2.23 28.42 6.13
N GLY A 4 -3.25 28.74 6.93
CA GLY A 4 -4.54 29.36 6.57
C GLY A 4 -5.18 29.01 5.23
N ILE A 5 -5.81 27.83 5.13
CA ILE A 5 -6.97 27.68 4.25
C ILE A 5 -8.20 27.79 5.16
N PRO A 6 -9.10 28.79 4.99
CA PRO A 6 -10.35 28.79 5.72
C PRO A 6 -11.19 27.62 5.20
N SER A 7 -11.32 26.58 6.02
CA SER A 7 -12.37 25.58 5.80
C SER A 7 -13.68 26.24 6.19
N ASP A 8 -14.54 26.52 5.21
CA ASP A 8 -15.93 26.80 5.51
C ASP A 8 -16.45 25.64 6.39
N SER A 9 -17.10 25.95 7.51
CA SER A 9 -17.81 24.96 8.31
C SER A 9 -19.28 25.37 8.47
N PHE A 10 -20.16 24.38 8.41
CA PHE A 10 -21.60 24.54 8.52
C PHE A 10 -22.09 23.82 9.78
N VAL A 11 -22.80 24.52 10.65
CA VAL A 11 -23.28 23.98 11.93
C VAL A 11 -24.81 23.88 11.91
N HIS A 12 -25.33 22.71 12.27
CA HIS A 12 -26.77 22.50 12.49
C HIS A 12 -27.00 21.73 13.80
N GLY A 13 -27.47 22.43 14.82
CA GLY A 13 -27.57 21.86 16.18
C GLY A 13 -26.20 21.60 16.77
N GLU A 14 -25.97 20.38 17.28
CA GLU A 14 -24.67 19.95 17.83
C GLU A 14 -23.73 19.34 16.77
N VAL A 15 -24.11 19.37 15.49
CA VAL A 15 -23.32 18.80 14.40
C VAL A 15 -22.60 19.92 13.64
N GLU A 16 -21.27 19.85 13.61
CA GLU A 16 -20.41 20.68 12.76
C GLU A 16 -19.94 19.87 11.54
N VAL A 17 -20.16 20.44 10.35
CA VAL A 17 -19.68 19.91 9.07
C VAL A 17 -18.49 20.76 8.63
N VAL A 18 -17.32 20.15 8.52
CA VAL A 18 -16.09 20.84 8.09
C VAL A 18 -15.74 20.41 6.66
N PHE A 19 -15.59 21.38 5.75
CA PHE A 19 -15.08 21.11 4.40
C PHE A 19 -13.57 20.90 4.45
N LEU A 20 -13.15 19.66 4.23
CA LEU A 20 -11.74 19.33 4.21
C LEU A 20 -11.12 19.64 2.85
N SER A 21 -9.91 20.19 2.86
CA SER A 21 -9.19 20.53 1.63
C SER A 21 -8.89 19.28 0.79
N ARG A 22 -8.63 19.48 -0.52
CA ARG A 22 -8.50 18.43 -1.55
C ARG A 22 -7.52 17.28 -1.22
N ASN A 23 -6.60 17.48 -0.29
CA ASN A 23 -5.61 16.46 0.13
C ASN A 23 -5.94 15.80 1.48
N ALA A 24 -7.19 15.89 1.94
CA ALA A 24 -7.61 15.34 3.22
C ALA A 24 -7.91 13.84 3.20
N THR A 25 -7.81 13.15 2.06
CA THR A 25 -7.89 11.68 2.01
C THR A 25 -6.95 11.06 3.04
N SER A 26 -5.77 11.65 3.18
CA SER A 26 -4.78 11.27 4.16
C SER A 26 -5.19 11.45 5.64
N LEU A 27 -6.05 12.43 5.92
CA LEU A 27 -6.59 12.75 7.25
C LEU A 27 -7.83 11.93 7.60
N ILE A 28 -8.67 11.63 6.59
CA ILE A 28 -9.97 10.95 6.77
C ILE A 28 -9.81 9.43 6.64
N HIS A 29 -8.83 8.96 5.87
CA HIS A 29 -8.61 7.54 5.62
C HIS A 29 -7.24 7.07 6.14
N PRO A 30 -7.17 6.65 7.42
CA PRO A 30 -6.02 5.90 7.94
C PRO A 30 -5.65 4.70 7.07
N LEU A 31 -6.64 4.13 6.37
CA LEU A 31 -6.46 3.08 5.37
C LEU A 31 -5.50 3.49 4.25
N ASP A 32 -5.63 4.72 3.73
CA ASP A 32 -4.84 5.22 2.60
C ASP A 32 -3.40 5.55 3.01
N GLN A 33 -3.19 6.10 4.21
CA GLN A 33 -1.84 6.46 4.68
C GLN A 33 -1.07 5.29 5.29
N GLY A 34 -1.74 4.43 6.06
CA GLY A 34 -1.09 3.36 6.80
C GLY A 34 -1.15 2.04 6.05
N VAL A 35 -2.35 1.51 5.89
CA VAL A 35 -2.56 0.15 5.39
C VAL A 35 -2.13 0.00 3.93
N ILE A 36 -2.57 0.89 3.03
CA ILE A 36 -2.20 0.84 1.61
C ILE A 36 -0.70 1.07 1.44
N ARG A 37 -0.09 1.98 2.21
CA ARG A 37 1.36 2.22 2.16
C ARG A 37 2.12 0.97 2.59
N CYS A 38 1.79 0.39 3.75
CA CYS A 38 2.42 -0.84 4.24
C CYS A 38 2.25 -1.99 3.25
N PHE A 39 1.04 -2.15 2.70
CA PHE A 39 0.75 -3.14 1.67
C PHE A 39 1.63 -2.95 0.43
N LYS A 40 1.71 -1.73 -0.12
CA LYS A 40 2.55 -1.43 -1.30
C LYS A 40 4.02 -1.75 -1.05
N VAL A 41 4.55 -1.38 0.11
CA VAL A 41 5.96 -1.65 0.47
C VAL A 41 6.21 -3.15 0.61
N ALA A 42 5.34 -3.88 1.32
CA ALA A 42 5.49 -5.32 1.51
C ALA A 42 5.39 -6.07 0.17
N HIS A 43 4.39 -5.72 -0.65
CA HIS A 43 4.19 -6.30 -1.96
C HIS A 43 5.40 -6.08 -2.88
N LEU A 44 5.95 -4.86 -2.92
CA LEU A 44 7.16 -4.55 -3.68
C LEU A 44 8.35 -5.41 -3.22
N LYS A 45 8.62 -5.46 -1.91
CA LYS A 45 9.74 -6.22 -1.36
C LYS A 45 9.67 -7.70 -1.72
N LEU A 46 8.50 -8.33 -1.55
CA LEU A 46 8.29 -9.74 -1.83
C LEU A 46 8.40 -10.05 -3.32
N THR A 47 7.80 -9.19 -4.16
CA THR A 47 7.85 -9.33 -5.62
C THR A 47 9.27 -9.23 -6.14
N PHE A 48 10.04 -8.22 -5.71
CA PHE A 48 11.43 -8.07 -6.11
C PHE A 48 12.31 -9.23 -5.61
N SER A 49 12.11 -9.68 -4.37
CA SER A 49 12.83 -10.84 -3.83
C SER A 49 12.57 -12.10 -4.66
N ARG A 50 11.32 -12.32 -5.08
CA ARG A 50 10.96 -13.43 -5.97
C ARG A 50 11.61 -13.31 -7.34
N LEU A 51 11.61 -12.11 -7.93
CA LEU A 51 12.27 -11.88 -9.23
C LEU A 51 13.78 -12.13 -9.15
N ILE A 52 14.44 -11.69 -8.09
CA ILE A 52 15.88 -11.95 -7.88
C ILE A 52 16.14 -13.45 -7.72
N ASN A 53 15.38 -14.13 -6.86
CA ASN A 53 15.55 -15.59 -6.65
C ASN A 53 15.33 -16.39 -7.94
N THR A 54 14.38 -15.96 -8.78
CA THR A 54 14.11 -16.61 -10.07
C THR A 54 15.16 -16.23 -11.13
N MET A 55 15.86 -15.11 -10.97
CA MET A 55 17.04 -14.78 -11.77
C MET A 55 18.23 -15.65 -11.42
N ASP A 56 18.48 -15.87 -10.14
CA ASP A 56 19.57 -16.74 -9.68
C ASP A 56 19.33 -18.21 -10.06
N ALA A 57 18.07 -18.67 -10.04
CA ALA A 57 17.71 -20.05 -10.34
C ALA A 57 17.76 -20.41 -11.84
N ASP A 58 17.48 -19.46 -12.73
CA ASP A 58 17.52 -19.67 -14.18
C ASP A 58 18.13 -18.43 -14.85
N PRO A 59 19.46 -18.33 -15.00
CA PRO A 59 20.10 -17.12 -15.53
C PRO A 59 19.73 -16.77 -16.98
N VAL A 60 19.16 -17.72 -17.72
CA VAL A 60 18.89 -17.59 -19.17
C VAL A 60 17.56 -16.88 -19.41
N LEU A 61 16.59 -17.07 -18.52
CA LEU A 61 15.29 -16.41 -18.64
C LEU A 61 15.44 -14.88 -18.49
N GLY A 62 14.71 -14.11 -19.30
CA GLY A 62 14.75 -12.65 -19.21
C GLY A 62 13.89 -12.10 -18.06
N LEU A 63 14.26 -10.94 -17.50
CA LEU A 63 13.47 -10.24 -16.46
C LEU A 63 12.00 -10.04 -16.89
N THR A 64 11.79 -9.62 -18.14
CA THR A 64 10.45 -9.39 -18.70
C THR A 64 9.60 -10.66 -18.74
N ALA A 65 10.21 -11.81 -19.07
CA ALA A 65 9.50 -13.09 -19.11
C ALA A 65 9.11 -13.53 -17.69
N ARG A 66 10.00 -13.35 -16.70
CA ARG A 66 9.70 -13.58 -15.29
C ARG A 66 8.59 -12.67 -14.76
N TRP A 67 8.66 -11.37 -15.07
CA TRP A 67 7.61 -10.42 -14.68
C TRP A 67 6.24 -10.81 -15.26
N LYS A 68 6.19 -11.22 -16.53
CA LYS A 68 4.96 -11.71 -17.17
C LYS A 68 4.40 -12.99 -16.55
N SER A 69 5.26 -13.82 -15.95
CA SER A 69 4.82 -15.03 -15.23
C SER A 69 4.25 -14.74 -13.84
N PHE A 70 4.46 -13.52 -13.32
CA PHE A 70 3.91 -13.10 -12.03
C PHE A 70 2.39 -12.91 -12.15
N SER A 71 1.65 -13.43 -11.18
CA SER A 71 0.19 -13.49 -11.21
C SER A 71 -0.39 -13.16 -9.83
N ASN A 72 -1.69 -12.88 -9.77
CA ASN A 72 -2.38 -12.61 -8.50
C ASN A 72 -2.26 -13.76 -7.48
N ALA A 73 -2.04 -15.00 -7.93
CA ALA A 73 -1.78 -16.13 -7.04
C ALA A 73 -0.45 -15.97 -6.26
N HIS A 74 0.56 -15.40 -6.91
CA HIS A 74 1.83 -15.07 -6.25
C HIS A 74 1.64 -13.97 -5.20
N CYS A 75 0.86 -12.92 -5.52
CA CYS A 75 0.47 -11.90 -4.54
C CYS A 75 -0.19 -12.50 -3.30
N ILE A 76 -1.18 -13.39 -3.46
CA ILE A 76 -1.89 -14.01 -2.34
C ILE A 76 -0.94 -14.84 -1.49
N THR A 77 -0.01 -15.56 -2.12
CA THR A 77 1.02 -16.35 -1.43
C THR A 77 1.95 -15.44 -0.62
N ASP A 78 2.40 -14.34 -1.21
CA ASP A 78 3.27 -13.35 -0.58
C ASP A 78 2.59 -12.68 0.63
N ILE A 79 1.31 -12.32 0.51
CA ILE A 79 0.51 -11.77 1.62
C ILE A 79 0.37 -12.80 2.75
N LYS A 80 0.07 -14.07 2.44
CA LYS A 80 -0.01 -15.13 3.45
C LYS A 80 1.32 -15.31 4.19
N GLN A 81 2.44 -15.27 3.47
CA GLN A 81 3.77 -15.36 4.08
C GLN A 81 4.06 -14.17 5.00
N ALA A 82 3.73 -12.95 4.57
CA ALA A 82 3.90 -11.75 5.38
C ALA A 82 3.07 -11.79 6.67
N LEU A 83 1.81 -12.25 6.59
CA LEU A 83 0.93 -12.41 7.74
C LEU A 83 1.42 -13.51 8.70
N GLY A 84 1.99 -14.60 8.18
CA GLY A 84 2.59 -15.65 9.00
C GLY A 84 3.79 -15.14 9.81
N ALA A 85 4.60 -14.25 9.22
CA ALA A 85 5.76 -13.66 9.89
C ALA A 85 5.38 -12.66 11.01
N THR A 86 4.20 -12.05 10.97
CA THR A 86 3.74 -11.10 11.99
C THR A 86 3.16 -11.75 13.25
N ASN A 87 2.86 -13.06 13.23
CA ASN A 87 2.26 -13.78 14.36
C ASN A 87 3.28 -14.26 15.41
N HIS A 88 4.52 -13.80 15.31
CA HIS A 88 5.61 -14.09 16.26
C HIS A 88 6.06 -12.85 17.05
N GLY A 89 5.23 -11.81 17.11
CA GLY A 89 5.44 -10.59 17.90
C GLY A 89 4.65 -10.58 19.19
#